data_AF-A0A1W5DD81-F1
#
_entry.id   AF-A0A1W5DD81-F1
#
_cell.length_a   1.000
_cell.length_b   1.000
_cell.length_c   1.000
_cell.angle_alpha   90.00
_cell.angle_beta   90.00
_cell.angle_gamma   90.00
#
_symmetry.space_group_name_H-M   'P 1'
#
loop_
_entity.id
_entity.type
_entity.pdbx_description
1 polymer ?
#
loop_
_entity_poly.entity_id
_entity_poly.type
_entity_poly.pdbx_seq_one_letter_code
_entity_poly.pdbx_strand_id
1 'polypeptide(L)'
;MGRDLSPTAHAVADTLITSLYENGCQSITPPGTETFPTANEGTIIDLTFISDSLTDKLLSCQTQAELDIGLDYLPVLSQFLLQTPAAQVKCSRVWKDTNWQQAVELSARLFQTMSLDTKEHLEQYSTFLSESVRWIIEQTVPIQRPSKYANPWWNQEVADAVKEARKARKWWLDTRVELFREEDAGLKDKKRRLIAQVKTVCFRSFVHKATKEDGLYGASHAGQRAAQETEPLF
;
A
#
# COMPACT_ATOMS: atom_id res chain seq x y z
N MET A 1 -16.11 13.75 -30.02
CA MET A 1 -17.27 14.57 -29.57
C MET A 1 -16.91 15.15 -28.22
N GLY A 2 -16.55 16.43 -28.18
CA GLY A 2 -16.37 17.14 -26.91
C GLY A 2 -17.72 17.25 -26.21
N ARG A 3 -17.78 16.84 -24.94
CA ARG A 3 -18.90 17.26 -24.09
C ARG A 3 -18.69 18.75 -23.85
N ASP A 4 -19.49 19.59 -24.49
CA ASP A 4 -19.61 20.99 -24.08
C ASP A 4 -20.04 20.99 -22.62
N LEU A 5 -19.10 21.32 -21.74
CA LEU A 5 -19.39 21.53 -20.33
C LEU A 5 -20.32 22.74 -20.25
N SER A 6 -21.39 22.61 -19.45
CA SER A 6 -22.34 23.70 -19.24
C SER A 6 -21.61 24.96 -18.79
N PRO A 7 -21.99 26.17 -19.26
CA PRO A 7 -21.43 27.44 -18.79
C PRO A 7 -21.41 27.58 -17.25
N THR A 8 -22.35 26.93 -16.57
CA THR A 8 -22.43 26.87 -15.11
C THR A 8 -21.27 26.09 -14.48
N ALA A 9 -20.80 25.02 -15.12
CA ALA A 9 -19.68 24.21 -14.61
C ALA A 9 -18.36 25.00 -14.63
N HIS A 10 -18.16 25.84 -15.65
CA HIS A 10 -17.02 26.75 -15.71
C HIS A 10 -17.06 27.81 -14.59
N ALA A 11 -18.21 28.43 -14.35
CA ALA A 11 -18.35 29.42 -13.28
C ALA A 11 -18.09 28.84 -11.86
N VAL A 12 -18.50 27.59 -11.62
CA VAL A 12 -18.22 26.89 -10.35
C VAL A 12 -16.73 26.60 -10.21
N ALA A 13 -16.07 26.16 -11.29
CA ALA A 13 -14.62 25.93 -11.29
C ALA A 13 -13.83 27.22 -11.02
N ASP A 14 -14.20 28.32 -11.67
CA ASP A 14 -13.56 29.63 -11.47
C ASP A 14 -13.72 30.12 -10.02
N THR A 15 -14.89 29.91 -9.42
CA THR A 15 -15.15 30.25 -8.02
C THR A 15 -14.25 29.44 -7.08
N LEU A 16 -14.12 28.13 -7.31
CA LEU A 16 -13.25 27.27 -6.51
C LEU A 16 -11.78 27.68 -6.63
N ILE A 17 -11.31 27.90 -7.85
CA ILE A 17 -9.93 28.31 -8.13
C ILE A 17 -9.62 29.65 -7.46
N THR A 18 -10.53 30.62 -7.58
CA THR A 18 -10.38 31.93 -6.94
C THR A 18 -10.30 31.78 -5.42
N SER A 19 -11.19 30.99 -4.82
CA SER A 19 -11.19 30.76 -3.37
C SER A 19 -9.89 30.09 -2.89
N LEU A 20 -9.34 29.15 -3.66
CA LEU A 20 -8.05 28.53 -3.33
C LEU A 20 -6.92 29.57 -3.31
N TYR A 21 -6.84 30.43 -4.32
CA TYR A 21 -5.83 31.49 -4.36
C TYR A 21 -6.00 32.50 -3.22
N GLU A 22 -7.23 32.91 -2.91
CA GLU A 22 -7.52 33.83 -1.81
C GLU A 22 -7.13 33.25 -0.43
N ASN A 23 -7.12 31.93 -0.30
CA ASN A 23 -6.73 31.23 0.92
C ASN A 23 -5.24 30.79 0.94
N GLY A 24 -4.41 31.37 0.05
CA GLY A 24 -2.97 31.10 0.03
C GLY A 24 -2.62 29.70 -0.47
N CYS A 25 -3.46 29.13 -1.35
CA CYS A 25 -3.14 27.92 -2.08
C CYS A 25 -2.73 28.25 -3.51
N GLN A 26 -1.73 27.56 -4.05
CA GLN A 26 -1.28 27.71 -5.42
C GLN A 26 -1.31 26.36 -6.15
N SER A 27 -1.58 26.41 -7.46
CA SER A 27 -1.54 25.22 -8.30
C SER A 27 -0.10 24.79 -8.54
N ILE A 28 0.17 23.51 -8.35
CA ILE A 28 1.48 22.90 -8.61
C ILE A 28 1.46 21.87 -9.73
N THR A 29 0.29 21.64 -10.34
CA THR A 29 0.21 20.84 -11.56
C THR A 29 0.92 21.60 -12.68
N PRO A 30 2.00 21.05 -13.26
CA PRO A 30 2.69 21.74 -14.35
C PRO A 30 1.75 21.97 -15.54
N PRO A 31 1.82 23.13 -16.21
CA PRO A 31 1.05 23.37 -17.43
C PRO A 31 1.31 22.29 -18.48
N GLY A 32 0.26 21.77 -19.11
CA GLY A 32 0.35 20.68 -20.08
C GLY A 32 0.38 19.27 -19.47
N THR A 33 0.31 19.13 -18.14
CA THR A 33 0.26 17.80 -17.50
C THR A 33 -1.05 17.09 -17.78
N GLU A 34 -1.06 16.22 -18.77
CA GLU A 34 -2.21 15.36 -19.06
C GLU A 34 -2.53 14.48 -17.84
N THR A 35 -3.74 14.62 -17.29
CA THR A 35 -4.24 13.76 -16.19
C THR A 35 -5.34 12.82 -16.66
N PHE A 36 -5.94 13.09 -17.82
CA PHE A 36 -6.98 12.26 -18.40
C PHE A 36 -6.65 11.92 -19.87
N PRO A 37 -6.12 10.72 -20.14
CA PRO A 37 -5.70 10.34 -21.48
C PRO A 37 -6.87 10.13 -22.43
N THR A 38 -6.75 10.66 -23.65
CA THR A 38 -7.64 10.31 -24.77
C THR A 38 -6.83 9.75 -25.94
N ALA A 39 -7.53 9.28 -26.97
CA ALA A 39 -6.89 8.80 -28.21
C ALA A 39 -6.20 9.93 -29.00
N ASN A 40 -6.62 11.18 -28.77
CA ASN A 40 -6.01 12.37 -29.37
C ASN A 40 -5.16 13.07 -28.30
N GLU A 41 -5.44 14.35 -28.04
CA GLU A 41 -4.89 15.10 -26.91
C GLU A 41 -5.68 14.77 -25.64
N GLY A 42 -4.99 14.34 -24.59
CA GLY A 42 -5.61 14.20 -23.29
C GLY A 42 -5.88 15.55 -22.64
N THR A 43 -6.66 15.52 -21.56
CA THR A 43 -7.10 16.72 -20.85
C THR A 43 -6.48 16.81 -19.47
N ILE A 44 -6.49 18.03 -18.93
CA ILE A 44 -6.00 18.36 -17.59
C ILE A 44 -7.23 18.68 -16.75
N ILE A 45 -7.80 17.67 -16.10
CA ILE A 45 -9.00 17.84 -15.26
C ILE A 45 -8.69 17.67 -13.77
N ASP A 46 -7.57 17.05 -13.45
CA ASP A 46 -7.11 16.82 -12.08
C ASP A 46 -6.00 17.82 -11.75
N LEU A 47 -6.34 18.85 -10.98
CA LEU A 47 -5.40 19.88 -10.54
C LEU A 47 -4.99 19.63 -9.10
N THR A 48 -3.70 19.82 -8.81
CA THR A 48 -3.15 19.74 -7.46
C THR A 48 -2.83 21.14 -6.97
N PHE A 49 -3.32 21.46 -5.77
CA PHE A 49 -3.08 22.71 -5.08
C PHE A 49 -2.40 22.44 -3.75
N ILE A 50 -1.50 23.33 -3.35
CA ILE A 50 -0.84 23.29 -2.04
C ILE A 50 -0.90 24.67 -1.39
N SER A 51 -0.88 24.71 -0.07
CA SER A 51 -0.68 25.96 0.66
C SER A 51 0.74 26.50 0.46
N ASP A 52 0.90 27.81 0.53
CA ASP A 52 2.20 28.49 0.40
C ASP A 52 3.29 27.96 1.36
N SER A 53 2.90 27.46 2.53
CA SER A 53 3.82 26.87 3.52
C SER A 53 4.52 25.58 3.07
N LEU A 54 4.05 24.96 1.99
CA LEU A 54 4.60 23.72 1.41
C LEU A 54 5.37 23.95 0.12
N THR A 55 5.32 25.16 -0.46
CA THR A 55 5.88 25.46 -1.77
C THR A 55 7.38 25.22 -1.82
N ASP A 56 8.12 25.70 -0.81
CA ASP A 56 9.57 25.50 -0.71
C ASP A 56 9.98 24.05 -0.41
N LYS A 57 9.00 23.18 -0.09
CA LYS A 57 9.22 21.76 0.19
C LYS A 57 8.86 20.88 -1.01
N LEU A 58 8.26 21.43 -2.07
CA LEU A 58 7.89 20.65 -3.24
C LEU A 58 9.13 20.22 -4.01
N LEU A 59 9.27 18.91 -4.24
CA LEU A 59 10.34 18.32 -5.05
C LEU A 59 9.88 18.06 -6.49
N SER A 60 8.67 17.54 -6.66
CA SER A 60 8.08 17.27 -7.97
C SER A 60 6.56 17.12 -7.88
N CYS A 61 5.88 17.41 -8.99
CA CYS A 61 4.48 17.08 -9.22
C CYS A 61 4.32 16.63 -10.67
N GLN A 62 4.02 15.35 -10.88
CA GLN A 62 3.92 14.78 -12.24
C GLN A 62 2.99 13.57 -12.24
N THR A 63 2.47 13.23 -13.42
CA THR A 63 1.70 12.00 -13.57
C THR A 63 2.61 10.77 -13.61
N GLN A 64 2.13 9.66 -13.03
CA GLN A 64 2.86 8.40 -12.96
C GLN A 64 1.99 7.26 -13.47
N ALA A 65 2.15 6.96 -14.76
CA ALA A 65 1.44 5.85 -15.42
C ALA A 65 1.76 4.49 -14.77
N GLU A 66 2.94 4.33 -14.18
CA GLU A 66 3.33 3.09 -13.49
C GLU A 66 2.51 2.82 -12.22
N LEU A 67 2.00 3.89 -11.59
CA LEU A 67 1.13 3.81 -10.41
C LEU A 67 -0.34 3.60 -10.78
N ASP A 68 -0.66 3.54 -12.07
CA ASP A 68 -2.02 3.37 -12.55
C ASP A 68 -2.66 2.10 -11.96
N ILE A 69 -3.86 2.31 -11.43
CA ILE A 69 -4.73 1.29 -10.83
C ILE A 69 -5.82 0.81 -11.81
N GLY A 70 -5.71 1.20 -13.07
CA GLY A 70 -6.58 0.84 -14.18
C GLY A 70 -7.83 1.72 -14.28
N LEU A 71 -7.74 2.96 -13.79
CA LEU A 71 -8.80 3.95 -13.96
C LEU A 71 -8.54 4.77 -15.23
N ASP A 72 -9.50 5.61 -15.59
CA ASP A 72 -9.42 6.37 -16.85
C ASP A 72 -8.61 7.66 -16.71
N TYR A 73 -8.00 7.89 -15.54
CA TYR A 73 -7.12 9.02 -15.23
C TYR A 73 -5.71 8.53 -14.83
N LEU A 74 -4.70 9.37 -15.07
CA LEU A 74 -3.33 9.14 -14.64
C LEU A 74 -3.15 9.62 -13.19
N PRO A 75 -2.61 8.79 -12.29
CA PRO A 75 -2.29 9.22 -10.94
C PRO A 75 -1.28 10.38 -10.95
N VAL A 76 -1.57 11.45 -10.22
CA VAL A 76 -0.64 12.55 -9.97
C VAL A 76 0.16 12.25 -8.70
N LEU A 77 1.49 12.20 -8.82
CA LEU A 77 2.40 12.04 -7.70
C LEU A 77 3.05 13.39 -7.37
N SER A 78 2.78 13.87 -6.16
CA SER A 78 3.47 15.04 -5.58
C SER A 78 4.44 14.58 -4.50
N GLN A 79 5.69 15.01 -4.58
CA GLN A 79 6.74 14.66 -3.62
C GLN A 79 7.18 15.90 -2.85
N PHE A 80 7.29 15.76 -1.53
CA PHE A 80 7.70 16.85 -0.64
C PHE A 80 8.89 16.45 0.21
N LEU A 81 9.83 17.38 0.40
CA LEU A 81 10.92 17.26 1.35
C LEU A 81 10.45 17.69 2.74
N LEU A 82 10.02 16.72 3.54
CA LEU A 82 9.62 16.95 4.92
C LEU A 82 10.70 16.43 5.87
N GLN A 83 11.12 17.29 6.80
CA GLN A 83 11.88 16.85 7.96
C GLN A 83 10.90 16.35 9.03
N THR A 84 10.46 15.10 8.88
CA THR A 84 9.65 14.44 9.89
C THR A 84 10.57 13.67 10.83
N PRO A 85 10.44 13.82 12.16
CA PRO A 85 11.11 12.91 13.09
C PRO A 85 10.77 11.47 12.70
N ALA A 86 11.77 10.61 12.59
CA ALA A 86 11.53 9.20 12.28
C ALA A 86 10.58 8.62 13.32
N ALA A 87 9.37 8.25 12.90
CA ALA A 87 8.48 7.49 13.76
C ALA A 87 9.20 6.18 14.11
N GLN A 88 9.46 5.94 15.39
CA GLN A 88 9.92 4.63 15.83
C GLN A 88 8.82 3.63 15.51
N VAL A 89 8.99 2.88 14.43
CA VAL A 89 8.13 1.74 14.13
C VAL A 89 8.29 0.77 15.30
N LYS A 90 7.29 0.71 16.18
CA LYS A 90 7.21 -0.34 17.20
C LYS A 90 6.96 -1.66 16.47
N CYS A 91 8.04 -2.31 16.07
CA CYS A 91 8.02 -3.70 15.63
C CYS A 91 7.49 -4.56 16.79
N SER A 92 6.29 -5.10 16.67
CA SER A 92 5.78 -6.11 17.61
C SER A 92 6.40 -7.46 17.29
N ARG A 93 6.68 -8.25 18.32
CA ARG A 93 7.18 -9.62 18.18
C ARG A 93 6.03 -10.61 18.15
N VAL A 94 6.10 -11.62 17.29
CA VAL A 94 5.08 -12.69 17.21
C VAL A 94 5.51 -13.85 18.11
N TRP A 95 5.29 -13.69 19.42
CA TRP A 95 5.73 -14.67 20.43
C TRP A 95 5.20 -16.09 20.20
N LYS A 96 4.02 -16.24 19.61
CA LYS A 96 3.44 -17.55 19.28
C LYS A 96 4.24 -18.33 18.22
N ASP A 97 5.02 -17.64 17.39
CA ASP A 97 5.79 -18.24 16.28
C ASP A 97 7.28 -18.36 16.63
N THR A 98 7.60 -18.38 17.93
CA THR A 98 8.99 -18.53 18.42
C THR A 98 9.57 -19.89 18.02
N ASN A 99 10.78 -19.91 17.46
CA ASN A 99 11.52 -21.14 17.22
C ASN A 99 12.13 -21.67 18.52
N TRP A 100 11.35 -22.44 19.28
CA TRP A 100 11.76 -22.96 20.58
C TRP A 100 12.96 -23.90 20.52
N GLN A 101 13.09 -24.70 19.47
CA GLN A 101 14.23 -25.61 19.32
C GLN A 101 15.54 -24.81 19.20
N GLN A 102 15.55 -23.79 18.34
CA GLN A 102 16.70 -22.91 18.18
C GLN A 102 16.98 -22.11 19.47
N ALA A 103 15.94 -21.68 20.20
CA ALA A 103 16.11 -21.00 21.49
C ALA A 103 16.82 -21.87 22.53
N VAL A 104 16.49 -23.17 22.59
CA VAL A 104 17.16 -24.14 23.47
C VAL A 104 18.61 -24.38 23.03
N GLU A 105 18.87 -24.50 21.73
CA GLU A 105 20.24 -24.68 21.22
C GLU A 105 21.12 -23.45 21.51
N LEU A 106 20.59 -22.25 21.33
CA LEU A 106 21.31 -21.01 21.59
C LEU A 106 21.54 -20.79 23.10
N SER A 107 20.55 -21.09 23.94
CA SER A 107 20.70 -20.97 25.40
C SER A 107 21.75 -21.94 25.95
N ALA A 108 21.81 -23.16 25.43
CA ALA A 108 22.83 -24.13 25.80
C ALA A 108 24.26 -23.66 25.43
N ARG A 109 24.41 -22.96 24.30
CA ARG A 109 25.71 -22.41 23.85
C ARG A 109 26.16 -21.18 24.63
N LEU A 110 25.22 -20.38 25.12
CA LEU A 110 25.49 -19.16 25.86
C LEU A 110 25.70 -19.40 27.36
N PHE A 111 25.52 -20.63 27.84
CA PHE A 111 25.80 -20.95 29.24
C PHE A 111 27.29 -20.77 29.54
N GLN A 112 27.61 -19.78 30.36
CA GLN A 112 28.96 -19.54 30.87
C GLN A 112 28.95 -19.66 32.39
N THR A 113 29.87 -20.47 32.91
CA THR A 113 30.16 -20.53 34.34
C THR A 113 31.11 -19.39 34.70
N MET A 114 30.65 -18.46 35.54
CA MET A 114 31.44 -17.39 36.13
C MET A 114 31.32 -17.45 37.65
N SER A 115 32.40 -17.12 38.36
CA SER A 115 32.37 -17.00 39.82
C SER A 115 31.59 -15.73 40.21
N LEU A 116 30.73 -15.84 41.21
CA LEU A 116 29.83 -14.76 41.68
C LEU A 116 30.23 -14.27 43.07
N ASP A 117 31.54 -14.16 43.30
CA ASP A 117 32.10 -13.93 44.64
C ASP A 117 32.06 -12.45 45.08
N THR A 118 31.77 -11.53 44.15
CA THR A 118 31.68 -10.09 44.41
C THR A 118 30.38 -9.52 43.85
N LYS A 119 29.98 -8.36 44.38
CA LYS A 119 28.82 -7.63 43.89
C LYS A 119 28.98 -7.25 42.42
N GLU A 120 30.19 -6.87 42.02
CA GLU A 120 30.55 -6.50 40.65
C GLU A 120 30.39 -7.69 39.70
N HIS A 121 30.80 -8.90 40.10
CA HIS A 121 30.60 -10.10 39.29
C HIS A 121 29.11 -10.45 39.15
N LEU A 122 28.31 -10.22 40.19
CA LEU A 122 26.85 -10.44 40.14
C LEU A 122 26.18 -9.46 39.16
N GLU A 123 26.55 -8.18 39.19
CA GLU A 123 26.04 -7.18 38.26
C GLU A 123 26.44 -7.48 36.80
N GLN A 124 27.70 -7.87 36.58
CA GLN A 124 28.19 -8.27 35.25
C GLN A 124 27.44 -9.50 34.72
N TYR A 125 27.21 -10.50 35.56
CA TYR A 125 26.47 -11.70 35.16
C TYR A 125 25.00 -11.39 34.88
N SER A 126 24.38 -10.48 35.65
CA SER A 126 23.01 -10.03 35.42
C SER A 126 22.86 -9.32 34.06
N THR A 127 23.81 -8.46 33.72
CA THR A 127 23.87 -7.81 32.39
C THR A 127 24.06 -8.85 31.29
N PHE A 128 25.01 -9.77 31.46
CA PHE A 128 25.27 -10.85 30.50
C PHE A 128 24.03 -11.71 30.23
N LEU A 129 23.31 -12.13 31.28
CA LEU A 129 22.07 -12.90 31.13
C LEU A 129 20.99 -12.11 30.40
N SER A 130 20.84 -10.82 30.75
CA SER A 130 19.84 -9.94 30.14
C SER A 130 20.11 -9.72 28.66
N GLU A 131 21.37 -9.50 28.29
CA GLU A 131 21.81 -9.35 26.90
C GLU A 131 21.69 -10.67 26.13
N SER A 132 22.05 -11.79 26.73
CA SER A 132 21.91 -13.12 26.15
C SER A 132 20.46 -13.46 25.84
N VAL A 133 19.54 -13.21 26.78
CA VAL A 133 18.10 -13.40 26.57
C VAL A 133 17.58 -12.50 25.45
N ARG A 134 17.98 -11.22 25.42
CA ARG A 134 17.60 -10.28 24.36
C ARG A 134 18.08 -10.76 22.99
N TRP A 135 19.32 -11.23 22.91
CA TRP A 135 19.91 -11.75 21.68
C TRP A 135 19.19 -13.02 21.22
N ILE A 136 18.88 -13.97 22.12
CA ILE A 136 18.08 -15.17 21.78
C ILE A 136 16.72 -14.76 21.23
N ILE A 137 16.05 -13.79 21.87
CA ILE A 137 14.75 -13.28 21.42
C ILE A 137 14.87 -12.68 20.00
N GLU A 138 15.95 -11.97 19.68
CA GLU A 138 16.22 -11.43 18.35
C GLU A 138 16.42 -12.50 17.29
N GLN A 139 17.07 -13.61 17.63
CA GLN A 139 17.32 -14.71 16.70
C GLN A 139 16.12 -15.63 16.49
N THR A 140 15.25 -15.75 17.50
CA THR A 140 14.24 -16.83 17.54
C THR A 140 12.81 -16.37 17.45
N VAL A 141 12.53 -15.09 17.78
CA VAL A 141 11.17 -14.55 17.76
C VAL A 141 11.01 -13.66 16.54
N PRO A 142 10.21 -14.09 15.53
CA PRO A 142 10.02 -13.30 14.33
C PRO A 142 9.35 -11.97 14.67
N ILE A 143 9.81 -10.92 13.99
CA ILE A 143 9.17 -9.62 14.03
C ILE A 143 7.90 -9.71 13.19
N GLN A 144 6.78 -9.23 13.75
CA GLN A 144 5.55 -9.08 12.98
C GLN A 144 5.86 -8.13 11.83
N ARG A 145 5.77 -8.64 10.60
CA ARG A 145 5.60 -7.82 9.41
C ARG A 145 4.13 -7.85 9.07
N PRO A 146 3.27 -7.07 9.78
CA PRO A 146 1.87 -7.00 9.41
C PRO A 146 1.81 -6.33 8.04
N SER A 147 1.67 -7.11 6.97
CA SER A 147 1.04 -6.58 5.78
C SER A 147 -0.45 -6.81 5.95
N LYS A 148 -1.15 -5.79 6.44
CA LYS A 148 -2.62 -5.67 6.31
C LYS A 148 -3.08 -5.72 4.84
N TYR A 149 -2.13 -5.66 3.90
CA TYR A 149 -2.34 -5.68 2.46
C TYR A 149 -2.09 -7.05 1.83
N ALA A 150 -1.79 -8.10 2.61
CA ALA A 150 -1.72 -9.47 2.11
C ALA A 150 -3.13 -9.95 1.76
N ASN A 151 -3.62 -9.49 0.60
CA ASN A 151 -4.90 -9.88 0.04
C ASN A 151 -4.85 -11.39 -0.23
N PRO A 152 -5.69 -12.22 0.43
CA PRO A 152 -5.66 -13.68 0.24
C PRO A 152 -5.95 -14.11 -1.21
N TRP A 153 -6.60 -13.25 -1.98
CA TRP A 153 -6.88 -13.43 -3.41
C TRP A 153 -5.76 -12.92 -4.33
N TRP A 154 -4.70 -12.30 -3.81
CA TRP A 154 -3.58 -11.81 -4.61
C TRP A 154 -2.53 -12.91 -4.82
N ASN A 155 -2.60 -13.57 -5.96
CA ASN A 155 -1.67 -14.63 -6.36
C ASN A 155 -0.77 -14.17 -7.54
N GLN A 156 0.18 -15.01 -7.94
CA GLN A 156 1.13 -14.69 -9.02
C GLN A 156 0.41 -14.42 -10.36
N GLU A 157 -0.65 -15.16 -10.67
CA GLU A 157 -1.43 -14.98 -11.90
C GLU A 157 -2.09 -13.59 -11.97
N VAL A 158 -2.64 -13.12 -10.84
CA VAL A 158 -3.19 -11.77 -10.72
C VAL A 158 -2.08 -10.72 -10.85
N ALA A 159 -0.93 -10.94 -10.20
CA ALA A 159 0.21 -10.03 -10.27
C ALA A 159 0.73 -9.89 -11.72
N ASP A 160 0.83 -11.00 -12.46
CA ASP A 160 1.27 -11.02 -13.85
C ASP A 160 0.24 -10.33 -14.76
N ALA A 161 -1.06 -10.61 -14.59
CA ALA A 161 -2.11 -9.95 -15.36
C ALA A 161 -2.14 -8.43 -15.13
N VAL A 162 -1.89 -7.97 -13.90
CA VAL A 162 -1.76 -6.55 -13.57
C VAL A 162 -0.53 -5.94 -14.25
N LYS A 163 0.61 -6.65 -14.21
CA LYS A 163 1.85 -6.20 -14.85
C LYS A 163 1.71 -6.07 -16.36
N GLU A 164 1.09 -7.04 -17.03
CA GLU A 164 0.87 -7.00 -18.47
C GLU A 164 -0.11 -5.89 -18.88
N ALA A 165 -1.22 -5.71 -18.13
CA ALA A 165 -2.13 -4.60 -18.38
C ALA A 165 -1.43 -3.23 -18.22
N ARG A 166 -0.57 -3.07 -17.21
CA ARG A 166 0.21 -1.83 -17.02
C ARG A 166 1.17 -1.56 -18.17
N LYS A 167 1.84 -2.60 -18.68
CA LYS A 167 2.74 -2.47 -19.83
C LYS A 167 1.97 -2.03 -21.07
N ALA A 168 0.86 -2.70 -21.41
CA ALA A 168 0.05 -2.34 -22.57
C ALA A 168 -0.51 -0.92 -22.45
N ARG A 169 -0.96 -0.53 -21.26
CA ARG A 169 -1.37 0.85 -20.96
C ARG A 169 -0.27 1.86 -21.24
N LYS A 170 0.94 1.61 -20.73
CA LYS A 170 2.11 2.45 -20.97
C LYS A 170 2.43 2.57 -22.45
N TRP A 171 2.42 1.45 -23.18
CA TRP A 171 2.68 1.44 -24.62
C TRP A 171 1.66 2.25 -25.39
N TRP A 172 0.37 2.15 -25.05
CA TRP A 172 -0.67 2.98 -25.63
C TRP A 172 -0.46 4.47 -25.30
N LEU A 173 -0.12 4.82 -24.06
CA LEU A 173 0.16 6.20 -23.67
C LEU A 173 1.33 6.81 -24.45
N ASP A 174 2.39 6.02 -24.67
CA ASP A 174 3.61 6.45 -25.36
C ASP A 174 3.40 6.61 -26.88
N THR A 175 2.52 5.81 -27.48
CA THR A 175 2.37 5.72 -28.95
C THR A 175 1.09 6.32 -29.50
N ARG A 176 0.01 6.33 -28.71
CA ARG A 176 -1.36 6.72 -29.10
C ARG A 176 -1.93 5.99 -30.33
N VAL A 177 -1.42 4.80 -30.63
CA VAL A 177 -1.91 3.98 -31.75
C VAL A 177 -3.12 3.15 -31.32
N GLU A 178 -4.17 3.12 -32.17
CA GLU A 178 -5.44 2.43 -31.85
C GLU A 178 -5.25 0.92 -31.61
N LEU A 179 -4.33 0.26 -32.31
CA LEU A 179 -4.02 -1.15 -32.08
C LEU A 179 -3.58 -1.43 -30.63
N PHE A 180 -2.73 -0.58 -30.07
CA PHE A 180 -2.29 -0.72 -28.67
C PHE A 180 -3.39 -0.34 -27.68
N ARG A 181 -4.35 0.51 -28.10
CA ARG A 181 -5.54 0.82 -27.30
C ARG A 181 -6.46 -0.40 -27.17
N GLU A 182 -6.67 -1.12 -28.27
CA GLU A 182 -7.45 -2.36 -28.28
C GLU A 182 -6.76 -3.44 -27.42
N GLU A 183 -5.44 -3.54 -27.50
CA GLU A 183 -4.64 -4.43 -26.65
C GLU A 183 -4.74 -4.08 -25.16
N ASP A 184 -4.59 -2.80 -24.80
CA ASP A 184 -4.81 -2.29 -23.43
C ASP A 184 -6.22 -2.64 -22.93
N ALA A 185 -7.25 -2.37 -23.73
CA ALA A 185 -8.63 -2.69 -23.39
C ALA A 185 -8.83 -4.21 -23.18
N GLY A 186 -8.28 -5.04 -24.06
CA GLY A 186 -8.35 -6.50 -23.96
C GLY A 186 -7.66 -7.04 -22.71
N LEU A 187 -6.48 -6.51 -22.37
CA LEU A 187 -5.73 -6.89 -21.16
C LEU A 187 -6.38 -6.36 -19.88
N LYS A 188 -6.96 -5.16 -19.90
CA LYS A 188 -7.77 -4.59 -18.80
C LYS A 188 -8.97 -5.48 -18.50
N ASP A 189 -9.65 -5.95 -19.54
CA ASP A 189 -10.77 -6.89 -19.45
C ASP A 189 -10.36 -8.25 -18.90
N LYS A 190 -9.27 -8.83 -19.43
CA LYS A 190 -8.72 -10.10 -18.96
C LYS A 190 -8.34 -10.03 -17.48
N LYS A 191 -7.61 -8.98 -17.08
CA LYS A 191 -7.25 -8.68 -15.69
C LYS A 191 -8.49 -8.60 -14.81
N ARG A 192 -9.51 -7.83 -15.22
CA ARG A 192 -10.77 -7.67 -14.45
C ARG A 192 -11.47 -9.01 -14.22
N ARG A 193 -11.60 -9.83 -15.27
CA ARG A 193 -12.24 -11.16 -15.18
C ARG A 193 -11.47 -12.08 -14.25
N LEU A 194 -10.15 -12.12 -14.37
CA LEU A 194 -9.29 -12.94 -13.51
C LEU A 194 -9.42 -12.53 -12.04
N ILE A 195 -9.32 -11.23 -11.73
CA ILE A 195 -9.47 -10.74 -10.35
C ILE A 195 -10.85 -11.13 -9.79
N ALA A 196 -11.92 -10.98 -10.57
CA ALA A 196 -13.26 -11.37 -10.15
C ALA A 196 -13.35 -12.89 -9.87
N GLN A 197 -12.75 -13.71 -10.72
CA GLN A 197 -12.69 -15.16 -10.53
C GLN A 197 -11.92 -15.55 -9.28
N VAL A 198 -10.71 -15.02 -9.08
CA VAL A 198 -9.86 -15.37 -7.93
C VAL A 198 -10.48 -14.88 -6.63
N LYS A 199 -11.06 -13.67 -6.59
CA LYS A 199 -11.84 -13.19 -5.44
C LYS A 199 -13.00 -14.13 -5.11
N THR A 200 -13.73 -14.57 -6.12
CA THR A 200 -14.86 -15.52 -5.96
C THR A 200 -14.39 -16.85 -5.37
N VAL A 201 -13.30 -17.42 -5.90
CA VAL A 201 -12.73 -18.68 -5.40
C VAL A 201 -12.25 -18.51 -3.96
N CYS A 202 -11.50 -17.45 -3.68
CA CYS A 202 -11.00 -17.16 -2.35
C CYS A 202 -12.13 -17.01 -1.32
N PHE A 203 -13.19 -16.28 -1.67
CA PHE A 203 -14.37 -16.12 -0.82
C PHE A 203 -15.08 -17.45 -0.56
N ARG A 204 -15.28 -18.27 -1.60
CA ARG A 204 -15.89 -19.60 -1.46
C ARG A 204 -15.06 -20.52 -0.56
N SER A 205 -13.74 -20.52 -0.71
CA SER A 205 -12.83 -21.29 0.14
C SER A 205 -12.87 -20.82 1.59
N PHE A 206 -12.94 -19.51 1.82
CA PHE A 206 -13.10 -18.92 3.14
C PHE A 206 -14.41 -19.35 3.81
N VAL A 207 -15.54 -19.22 3.11
CA VAL A 207 -16.86 -19.65 3.61
C VAL A 207 -16.85 -21.14 3.92
N HIS A 208 -16.33 -21.97 3.00
CA HIS A 208 -16.24 -23.43 3.20
C HIS A 208 -15.44 -23.80 4.45
N LYS A 209 -14.30 -23.13 4.67
CA LYS A 209 -13.47 -23.35 5.86
C LYS A 209 -14.22 -22.95 7.14
N ALA A 210 -14.83 -21.77 7.16
CA ALA A 210 -15.61 -21.28 8.31
C ALA A 210 -16.80 -22.20 8.66
N THR A 211 -17.48 -22.74 7.64
CA THR A 211 -18.61 -23.68 7.86
C THR A 211 -18.17 -25.07 8.32
N LYS A 212 -16.94 -25.51 7.98
CA LYS A 212 -16.40 -26.81 8.44
C LYS A 212 -15.90 -26.75 9.87
N GLU A 213 -15.37 -25.61 10.31
CA GLU A 213 -14.80 -25.44 11.66
C GLU A 213 -15.90 -25.17 12.72
N ASP A 214 -16.90 -24.32 12.42
CA ASP A 214 -17.88 -23.84 13.42
C ASP A 214 -19.36 -23.98 12.98
N GLY A 215 -19.65 -24.70 11.88
CA GLY A 215 -21.01 -24.81 11.33
C GLY A 215 -21.57 -23.48 10.80
N LEU A 216 -22.90 -23.34 10.70
CA LEU A 216 -23.57 -22.11 10.22
C LEU A 216 -23.27 -20.87 11.10
N TYR A 217 -22.92 -21.07 12.37
CA TYR A 217 -22.49 -20.01 13.30
C TYR A 217 -21.11 -19.44 12.94
N GLY A 218 -20.22 -20.24 12.33
CA GLY A 218 -18.93 -19.76 11.82
C GLY A 218 -19.06 -18.78 10.66
N ALA A 219 -20.03 -18.97 9.78
CA ALA A 219 -20.25 -18.11 8.62
C ALA A 219 -20.76 -16.71 8.99
N SER A 220 -21.60 -16.58 10.03
CA SER A 220 -22.11 -15.28 10.50
C SER A 220 -21.03 -14.45 11.20
N HIS A 221 -20.19 -15.06 12.03
CA HIS A 221 -19.05 -14.39 12.66
C HIS A 221 -17.94 -14.03 11.65
N ALA A 222 -17.71 -14.89 10.65
CA ALA A 222 -16.78 -14.63 9.56
C ALA A 222 -17.19 -13.39 8.72
N GLY A 223 -18.48 -13.21 8.46
CA GLY A 223 -19.02 -12.04 7.78
C GLY A 223 -18.85 -10.73 8.58
N GLN A 224 -18.99 -10.78 9.90
CA GLN A 224 -18.77 -9.61 10.77
C GLN A 224 -17.29 -9.21 10.86
N ARG A 225 -16.36 -10.18 10.90
CA ARG A 225 -14.91 -9.89 10.90
C ARG A 225 -14.44 -9.31 9.56
N ALA A 226 -14.94 -9.82 8.44
CA ALA A 226 -14.64 -9.27 7.12
C ALA A 226 -15.16 -7.83 6.95
N ALA A 227 -16.31 -7.49 7.55
CA ALA A 227 -16.86 -6.13 7.54
C ALA A 227 -16.05 -5.15 8.42
N GLN A 228 -15.55 -5.61 9.57
CA GLN A 228 -14.71 -4.81 10.48
C GLN A 228 -13.29 -4.57 9.93
N GLU A 229 -12.76 -5.46 9.09
CA GLU A 229 -11.46 -5.28 8.42
C GLU A 229 -11.54 -4.38 7.16
N THR A 230 -12.75 -4.02 6.72
CA THR A 230 -13.01 -3.13 5.57
C THR A 230 -13.42 -1.71 5.93
N GLU A 231 -13.47 -1.34 7.21
CA GLU A 231 -13.66 0.07 7.57
C GLU A 231 -12.37 0.85 7.28
N PRO A 232 -12.42 1.91 6.44
CA PRO A 232 -11.33 2.86 6.36
C PRO A 232 -11.34 3.62 7.69
N LEU A 233 -10.41 3.29 8.59
CA LEU A 233 -10.00 4.25 9.60
C LEU A 233 -9.29 5.38 8.84
N PHE A 234 -10.01 6.50 8.75
CA PHE A 234 -9.68 7.84 8.28
C PHE A 234 -8.20 8.08 7.88
#